data_AF-A0A9Q0FLE2-F1
#
_entry.id   AF-A0A9Q0FLE2-F1
#
_cell.length_a   1.000
_cell.length_b   1.000
_cell.length_c   1.000
_cell.angle_alpha   90.00
_cell.angle_beta   90.00
_cell.angle_gamma   90.00
#
_symmetry.space_group_name_H-M   'P 1'
#
loop_
_entity.id
_entity.type
_entity.pdbx_description
1 polymer ?
#
loop_
_entity_poly.entity_id
_entity_poly.type
_entity_poly.pdbx_seq_one_letter_code
_entity_poly.pdbx_strand_id
1 'polypeptide(L)'
;MIMAAIEDLDDKNGSNKSAILNQIEATHPNLPAAAHATLLSHHLNRMTETGQLALVKNNYMKPDPNAPPPKPKTPLPSVTVVSSPRPRARPPKAKDPFAPATSPKKTSSDHKTHTTNSPSICK
;
A
#
# COMPACT_ATOMS: atom_id res chain seq x y z
N MET A 1 -24.79 -0.68 12.11
CA MET A 1 -24.08 -1.88 12.57
C MET A 1 -23.11 -1.52 13.66
N ILE A 2 -21.92 -1.02 13.33
CA ILE A 2 -20.86 -0.83 14.34
C ILE A 2 -21.15 0.30 15.33
N MET A 3 -21.76 1.41 14.89
CA MET A 3 -22.18 2.48 15.80
C MET A 3 -23.18 2.01 16.84
N ALA A 4 -24.23 1.29 16.40
CA ALA A 4 -25.23 0.72 17.29
C ALA A 4 -24.60 -0.27 18.27
N ALA A 5 -23.71 -1.16 17.81
CA ALA A 5 -23.02 -2.10 18.68
C ALA A 5 -22.15 -1.42 19.76
N ILE A 6 -21.50 -0.30 19.42
CA ILE A 6 -20.71 0.49 20.38
C ILE A 6 -21.62 1.26 21.34
N GLU A 7 -22.76 1.75 20.87
CA GLU A 7 -23.79 2.39 21.71
C GLU A 7 -24.41 1.41 22.71
N ASP A 8 -24.69 0.17 22.28
CA ASP A 8 -25.24 -0.86 23.15
C ASP A 8 -24.26 -1.30 24.24
N LEU A 9 -22.96 -1.31 23.93
CA LEU A 9 -21.91 -1.67 24.89
C LEU A 9 -21.60 -0.54 25.89
N ASP A 10 -21.81 0.73 25.50
CA ASP A 10 -21.61 1.95 26.30
C ASP A 10 -20.39 1.92 27.26
N ASP A 11 -19.28 1.34 26.78
CA ASP A 11 -18.08 1.18 27.59
C ASP A 11 -17.35 2.52 27.76
N LYS A 12 -17.11 2.94 29.01
CA LYS A 12 -16.34 4.16 29.33
C LYS A 12 -14.94 4.18 28.72
N ASN A 13 -14.33 3.00 28.57
CA ASN A 13 -12.99 2.83 27.99
C ASN A 13 -13.02 2.45 26.50
N GLY A 14 -14.20 2.48 25.88
CA GLY A 14 -14.43 1.99 24.53
C GLY A 14 -14.47 0.47 24.47
N SER A 15 -14.89 -0.06 23.32
CA SER A 15 -15.08 -1.49 23.14
C SER A 15 -13.99 -2.07 22.26
N ASN A 16 -13.54 -3.28 22.61
CA ASN A 16 -12.55 -3.99 21.81
C ASN A 16 -13.22 -4.65 20.58
N LYS A 17 -12.41 -5.05 19.60
CA LYS A 17 -12.90 -5.68 18.36
C LYS A 17 -13.73 -6.96 18.62
N SER A 18 -13.37 -7.75 19.63
CA SER A 18 -14.05 -8.99 19.99
C SER A 18 -15.43 -8.73 20.61
N ALA A 19 -15.55 -7.74 21.49
CA ALA A 19 -16.80 -7.35 22.14
C ALA A 19 -17.80 -6.85 21.09
N ILE A 20 -17.33 -6.00 20.17
CA ILE A 20 -18.15 -5.51 19.04
C ILE A 20 -18.58 -6.67 18.14
N LEU A 21 -17.68 -7.62 17.86
CA LEU A 21 -18.01 -8.80 17.06
C LEU A 21 -19.10 -9.64 17.71
N ASN A 22 -18.94 -9.97 19.00
CA ASN A 22 -19.92 -10.75 19.77
C ASN A 22 -21.28 -10.04 19.82
N GLN A 23 -21.29 -8.71 20.00
CA GLN A 23 -22.52 -7.92 20.00
C GLN A 23 -23.22 -7.98 18.64
N ILE A 24 -22.47 -7.85 17.53
CA ILE A 24 -23.03 -7.94 16.19
C ILE A 24 -23.57 -9.35 15.91
N GLU A 25 -22.88 -10.40 16.36
CA GLU A 25 -23.36 -11.78 16.23
C GLU A 25 -24.66 -12.02 17.01
N ALA A 26 -24.79 -11.44 18.21
CA ALA A 26 -26.00 -11.54 19.03
C ALA A 26 -27.19 -10.78 18.41
N THR A 27 -26.95 -9.58 17.90
CA THR A 27 -28.02 -8.72 17.36
C THR A 27 -28.38 -9.07 15.91
N HIS A 28 -27.48 -9.73 15.17
CA HIS A 28 -27.64 -9.97 13.74
C HIS A 28 -27.37 -11.43 13.33
N PRO A 29 -28.29 -12.36 13.67
CA PRO A 29 -28.14 -13.79 13.39
C PRO A 29 -28.23 -14.16 11.90
N ASN A 30 -28.71 -13.25 11.05
CA ASN A 30 -28.99 -13.53 9.63
C ASN A 30 -27.78 -13.36 8.70
N LEU A 31 -26.61 -13.02 9.24
CA LEU A 31 -25.38 -12.78 8.49
C LEU A 31 -24.36 -13.88 8.81
N PRO A 32 -23.61 -14.39 7.82
CA PRO A 32 -22.66 -15.47 8.04
C PRO A 32 -21.49 -15.01 8.92
N ALA A 33 -21.13 -15.83 9.91
CA ALA A 33 -20.03 -15.57 10.86
C ALA A 33 -18.67 -15.25 10.19
N ALA A 34 -18.40 -15.86 9.04
CA ALA A 34 -17.18 -15.59 8.27
C ALA A 34 -17.10 -14.17 7.71
N ALA A 35 -18.24 -13.56 7.39
CA ALA A 35 -18.29 -12.18 6.91
C ALA A 35 -18.15 -11.18 8.06
N HIS A 36 -18.66 -11.53 9.26
CA HIS A 36 -18.67 -10.65 10.42
C HIS A 36 -17.27 -10.16 10.80
N ALA A 37 -16.29 -11.05 10.98
CA ALA A 37 -14.94 -10.65 11.42
C ALA A 37 -14.17 -9.81 10.39
N THR A 38 -14.19 -10.22 9.12
CA THR A 38 -13.41 -9.55 8.05
C THR A 38 -14.01 -8.20 7.70
N LEU A 39 -15.34 -8.14 7.53
CA LEU A 39 -16.06 -6.91 7.21
C LEU A 39 -16.00 -5.91 8.37
N LEU A 40 -16.10 -6.40 9.61
CA LEU A 40 -15.94 -5.57 10.81
C LEU A 40 -14.58 -4.88 10.83
N SER A 41 -13.51 -5.64 10.59
CA SER A 41 -12.13 -5.09 10.58
C SER A 41 -11.97 -3.96 9.58
N HIS A 42 -12.44 -4.19 8.35
CA HIS A 42 -12.38 -3.20 7.28
C HIS A 42 -13.18 -1.95 7.63
N HIS A 43 -14.39 -2.12 8.15
CA HIS A 43 -15.26 -1.00 8.50
C HIS A 43 -14.71 -0.19 9.67
N LEU A 44 -14.20 -0.84 10.72
CA LEU A 44 -13.56 -0.17 11.85
C LEU A 44 -12.38 0.69 11.39
N ASN A 45 -11.50 0.14 10.55
CA ASN A 45 -10.36 0.88 10.02
C ASN A 45 -10.81 2.12 9.23
N ARG A 46 -11.78 1.95 8.32
CA ARG A 46 -12.35 3.07 7.56
C ARG A 46 -12.98 4.13 8.47
N MET A 47 -13.68 3.73 9.53
CA MET A 47 -14.28 4.66 10.50
C MET A 47 -13.22 5.41 11.31
N THR A 48 -12.10 4.77 11.64
CA THR A 48 -10.98 5.46 12.30
C THR A 48 -10.27 6.43 11.37
N GLU A 49 -10.07 6.07 10.11
CA GLU A 49 -9.45 6.93 9.10
C GLU A 49 -10.29 8.16 8.77
N THR A 50 -11.62 8.00 8.74
CA THR A 50 -12.57 9.09 8.51
C THR A 50 -12.82 9.95 9.74
N GLY A 51 -12.30 9.56 10.91
CA GLY A 51 -12.52 10.27 12.17
C GLY A 51 -13.93 10.09 12.74
N GLN A 52 -14.66 9.05 12.32
CA GLN A 52 -15.94 8.65 12.92
C GLN A 52 -15.76 7.78 14.17
N LEU A 53 -14.58 7.20 14.36
CA LEU A 53 -14.17 6.46 15.56
C LEU A 53 -12.78 6.90 16.00
N ALA A 54 -12.57 6.93 17.32
CA ALA A 54 -11.25 7.07 17.93
C ALA A 54 -10.74 5.69 18.36
N LEU A 55 -9.49 5.39 18.02
CA LEU A 55 -8.79 4.18 18.48
C LEU A 55 -7.86 4.54 19.63
N VAL A 56 -8.25 4.21 20.87
CA VAL A 56 -7.49 4.51 22.08
C VAL A 56 -6.97 3.21 22.68
N LYS A 57 -5.65 2.98 22.62
CA LYS A 57 -5.00 1.80 23.20
C LYS A 57 -5.71 0.48 22.82
N ASN A 58 -6.07 0.35 21.55
CA ASN A 58 -6.80 -0.79 20.96
C ASN A 58 -8.31 -0.91 21.30
N ASN A 59 -8.92 0.14 21.85
CA ASN A 59 -10.37 0.23 22.03
C ASN A 59 -10.97 1.25 21.07
N TYR A 60 -12.12 0.91 20.49
CA TYR A 60 -12.87 1.76 19.59
C TYR A 60 -13.94 2.52 20.37
N MET A 61 -13.96 3.83 20.23
CA MET A 61 -14.91 4.71 20.92
C MET A 61 -15.36 5.84 20.02
N LYS A 62 -16.54 6.39 20.32
CA LYS A 62 -17.05 7.56 19.60
C LYS A 62 -16.12 8.76 19.82
N PRO A 63 -15.78 9.49 18.75
CA PRO A 63 -15.07 10.75 18.88
C PRO A 63 -16.00 11.75 19.56
N ASP A 64 -15.43 12.56 20.46
CA ASP A 64 -16.16 13.64 21.12
C ASP A 64 -16.68 14.63 20.06
N PRO A 65 -18.00 14.89 19.97
CA PRO A 65 -18.56 15.87 19.04
C PRO A 65 -18.02 17.30 19.22
N ASN A 66 -17.46 17.61 20.40
CA ASN A 66 -16.88 18.91 20.70
C ASN A 66 -15.37 18.98 20.41
N ALA A 67 -14.74 17.87 20.03
CA ALA A 67 -13.34 17.87 19.62
C ALA A 67 -13.22 18.47 18.21
N PRO A 68 -12.29 19.41 17.98
CA PRO A 68 -12.06 19.92 16.63
C PRO A 68 -11.72 18.76 15.69
N PRO A 69 -12.32 18.71 14.49
CA PRO A 69 -12.12 17.60 13.57
C PRO A 69 -10.62 17.41 13.32
N PRO A 70 -10.12 16.16 13.29
CA PRO A 70 -8.72 15.91 12.98
C PRO A 70 -8.41 16.60 11.65
N LYS A 71 -7.52 17.60 11.70
CA LYS A 71 -7.11 18.33 10.50
C LYS A 71 -6.71 17.28 9.46
N PRO A 72 -7.33 17.29 8.26
CA PRO A 72 -6.85 16.46 7.17
C PRO A 72 -5.35 16.69 7.07
N LYS A 73 -4.55 15.62 7.14
CA LYS A 73 -3.17 15.71 6.68
C LYS A 73 -3.30 16.03 5.20
N THR A 74 -3.22 17.31 4.87
CA THR A 74 -3.08 17.79 3.50
C THR A 74 -2.02 16.88 2.89
N PRO A 75 -2.32 16.13 1.82
CA PRO A 75 -1.25 15.54 1.05
C PRO A 75 -0.42 16.75 0.63
N LEU A 76 0.74 16.94 1.25
CA LEU A 76 1.75 17.85 0.73
C LEU A 76 1.86 17.46 -0.74
N PRO A 77 1.67 18.39 -1.69
CA PRO A 77 1.92 18.08 -3.08
C PRO A 77 3.41 17.73 -3.14
N SER A 78 3.73 16.45 -3.18
CA SER A 78 5.04 15.98 -3.62
C SER A 78 5.10 16.31 -5.11
N VAL A 79 5.40 17.58 -5.38
CA VAL A 79 5.94 18.03 -6.67
C VAL A 79 7.36 17.46 -6.73
N THR A 80 7.45 16.17 -6.96
CA THR A 80 8.65 15.58 -7.53
C THR A 80 8.23 15.09 -8.90
N VAL A 81 8.50 15.93 -9.88
CA VAL A 81 8.41 15.61 -11.30
C VAL A 81 9.28 14.38 -11.53
N VAL A 82 8.70 13.18 -11.49
CA VAL A 82 9.37 11.99 -12.02
C VAL A 82 9.30 12.12 -13.54
N SER A 83 10.22 12.91 -14.08
CA SER A 83 10.55 12.86 -15.49
C SER A 83 11.17 11.51 -15.79
N SER A 84 10.34 10.54 -16.20
CA SER A 84 10.74 9.57 -17.21
C SER A 84 9.51 8.87 -17.78
N PRO A 85 8.87 9.45 -18.80
CA PRO A 85 8.12 8.66 -19.74
C PRO A 85 9.13 7.76 -20.45
N ARG A 86 9.10 6.46 -20.13
CA ARG A 86 9.74 5.42 -20.94
C ARG A 86 9.50 5.73 -22.43
N PRO A 87 10.52 5.59 -23.31
CA PRO A 87 10.32 5.83 -24.73
C PRO A 87 9.14 5.00 -25.21
N ARG A 88 8.07 5.69 -25.62
CA ARG A 88 6.83 5.10 -26.09
C ARG A 88 7.15 4.14 -27.23
N ALA A 89 6.74 2.90 -27.03
CA ALA A 89 6.14 2.04 -28.05
C ALA A 89 6.71 2.21 -29.46
N ARG A 90 8.01 2.01 -29.65
CA ARG A 90 8.48 1.61 -30.98
C ARG A 90 8.08 0.14 -31.11
N PRO A 91 7.20 -0.24 -32.05
CA PRO A 91 6.95 -1.65 -32.29
C PRO A 91 8.30 -2.32 -32.55
N PRO A 92 8.60 -3.49 -31.95
CA PRO A 92 9.82 -4.19 -32.27
C PRO A 92 9.84 -4.42 -33.79
N LYS A 93 10.87 -3.90 -34.46
CA LYS A 93 11.04 -4.11 -35.90
C LYS A 93 11.15 -5.63 -36.10
N ALA A 94 10.22 -6.24 -36.82
CA ALA A 94 10.33 -7.64 -37.21
C ALA A 94 11.69 -7.84 -37.91
N LYS A 95 12.46 -8.81 -37.43
CA LYS A 95 13.66 -9.26 -38.13
C LYS A 95 13.17 -10.10 -39.30
N ASP A 96 13.18 -9.52 -40.49
CA ASP A 96 12.94 -10.24 -41.74
C ASP A 96 14.08 -11.26 -41.94
N PRO A 97 13.80 -12.58 -42.05
CA PRO A 97 14.82 -13.61 -42.27
C PRO A 97 15.51 -13.53 -43.63
N PHE A 98 15.05 -12.68 -44.55
CA PHE A 98 15.52 -12.61 -45.93
C PHE A 98 16.28 -11.32 -46.29
N ALA A 99 16.72 -10.53 -45.31
CA ALA A 99 17.51 -9.33 -45.57
C ALA A 99 19.02 -9.68 -45.78
N PRO A 100 19.62 -9.34 -46.94
CA PRO A 100 21.02 -9.66 -47.24
C PRO A 100 21.99 -8.84 -46.37
N ALA A 101 23.05 -9.50 -45.90
CA ALA A 101 24.08 -8.92 -45.04
C ALA A 101 24.85 -7.80 -45.75
N THR A 102 24.79 -6.57 -45.23
CA THR A 102 25.65 -5.47 -45.67
C THR A 102 26.42 -4.89 -44.49
N SER A 103 27.69 -5.26 -44.39
CA SER A 103 28.75 -4.56 -43.66
C SER A 103 29.17 -3.29 -44.45
N PRO A 104 30.21 -2.50 -44.10
CA PRO A 104 30.93 -2.23 -42.83
C PRO A 104 31.05 -0.70 -42.56
N LYS A 105 31.62 -0.28 -41.42
CA LYS A 105 32.62 0.82 -41.38
C LYS A 105 33.35 0.88 -40.03
N LYS A 106 34.67 0.75 -40.14
CA LYS A 106 35.69 0.85 -39.10
C LYS A 106 36.14 2.31 -38.95
N THR A 107 36.49 2.73 -37.74
CA THR A 107 37.58 3.68 -37.40
C THR A 107 37.93 3.41 -35.93
N SER A 108 39.01 2.69 -35.60
CA SER A 108 40.35 3.22 -35.20
C SER A 108 40.25 4.31 -34.12
N SER A 109 40.90 4.24 -32.96
CA SER A 109 42.29 3.84 -32.68
C SER A 109 42.51 3.59 -31.18
N ASP A 110 43.61 2.87 -30.89
CA ASP A 110 44.43 2.61 -29.68
C ASP A 110 44.22 3.53 -28.45
N HIS A 111 44.49 3.18 -27.18
CA HIS A 111 45.80 2.93 -26.53
C HIS A 111 45.56 2.06 -25.26
N LYS A 112 46.07 0.82 -25.20
CA LYS A 112 47.32 0.37 -24.54
C LYS A 112 47.42 0.59 -23.00
N THR A 113 47.09 -0.49 -22.26
CA THR A 113 47.77 -1.13 -21.08
C THR A 113 48.20 -0.24 -19.90
N HIS A 114 48.29 -0.61 -18.62
CA HIS A 114 48.76 -1.78 -17.86
C HIS A 114 48.21 -1.57 -16.42
N THR A 115 47.91 -2.57 -15.59
CA THR A 115 48.77 -2.93 -14.43
C THR A 115 48.10 -4.02 -13.60
N THR A 116 48.97 -4.94 -13.23
CA THR A 116 48.91 -6.12 -12.37
C THR A 116 48.01 -6.02 -11.13
N ASN A 117 47.28 -7.10 -10.83
CA ASN A 117 47.28 -7.59 -9.45
C ASN A 117 47.48 -9.11 -9.45
N SER A 118 48.38 -9.51 -8.55
CA SER A 118 49.05 -10.79 -8.43
C SER A 118 48.10 -11.93 -8.02
N PRO A 119 48.43 -13.20 -8.32
CA PRO A 119 47.67 -14.36 -7.90
C PRO A 119 48.17 -14.91 -6.55
N SER A 120 47.25 -15.44 -5.74
CA SER A 120 47.54 -16.49 -4.74
C SER A 120 46.28 -17.34 -4.64
N ILE A 121 46.21 -18.43 -5.39
CA ILE A 121 46.76 -19.77 -5.07
C ILE A 121 45.97 -20.45 -3.96
N CYS A 122 45.35 -21.54 -4.40
CA CYS A 122 44.64 -22.60 -3.71
C CYS A 122 45.42 -23.17 -2.51
N LYS A 123 44.67 -23.67 -1.54
CA LYS A 123 44.80 -25.03 -0.98
C LYS A 123 43.50 -25.43 -0.31
#